data_AF-A0A7S2XA43-F1
#
_entry.id   AF-A0A7S2XA43-F1
#
_cell.length_a   1.000
_cell.length_b   1.000
_cell.length_c   1.000
_cell.angle_alpha   90.00
_cell.angle_beta   90.00
_cell.angle_gamma   90.00
#
_symmetry.space_group_name_H-M   'P 1'
#
loop_
_entity.id
_entity.type
_entity.pdbx_description
1 polymer ?
#
loop_
_entity_poly.entity_id
_entity_poly.type
_entity_poly.pdbx_seq_one_letter_code
_entity_poly.pdbx_strand_id
1 'polypeptide(L)'
;GMVIPGDVLNTVILYVTAIMEVKSSMGVIVAAPTAGSCGACPGTVLGVADSTHKSDEEAGKALLVAGMTGVLVAEHATFAAEMGGCMAECGAGSGMAAAGIASMAGASNEVALGAASLALQNSFGMTCDPIANRVEAPCLGKNVMAATNAISCANMALSGYRHLIPLDEVLVAMKAVGEQLPHELRCTGKGGISATPTARAIEADMGADITGRKAGGGGKIAC
;
A
#
# COMPACT_ATOMS: atom_id res chain seq x y z
N GLY A 1 -11.26 16.78 14.51
CA GLY A 1 -11.54 17.43 13.22
C GLY A 1 -12.93 17.04 12.74
N MET A 2 -13.39 17.61 11.62
CA MET A 2 -14.60 17.15 10.92
C MET A 2 -14.23 16.01 9.96
N VAL A 3 -15.13 15.03 9.78
CA VAL A 3 -14.95 13.89 8.85
C VAL A 3 -16.19 13.81 7.96
N ILE A 4 -16.00 13.50 6.67
CA ILE A 4 -17.11 13.25 5.75
C ILE A 4 -17.76 11.91 6.10
N PRO A 5 -19.10 11.80 6.21
CA PRO A 5 -19.76 10.52 6.46
C PRO A 5 -19.39 9.46 5.42
N GLY A 6 -19.08 8.25 5.86
CA GLY A 6 -18.55 7.19 5.01
C GLY A 6 -18.14 5.97 5.84
N ASP A 7 -19.12 5.18 6.27
CA ASP A 7 -18.99 4.26 7.41
C ASP A 7 -17.83 3.26 7.25
N VAL A 8 -17.81 2.49 6.15
CA VAL A 8 -16.74 1.51 5.88
C VAL A 8 -15.40 2.20 5.59
N LEU A 9 -15.42 3.26 4.78
CA LEU A 9 -14.20 3.94 4.34
C LEU A 9 -13.50 4.63 5.51
N ASN A 10 -14.25 5.26 6.41
CA ASN A 10 -13.71 5.94 7.58
C ASN A 10 -13.09 4.95 8.57
N THR A 11 -13.72 3.79 8.79
CA THR A 11 -13.12 2.72 9.60
C THR A 11 -11.84 2.20 8.96
N VAL A 12 -11.83 1.96 7.65
CA VAL A 12 -10.61 1.53 6.96
C VAL A 12 -9.49 2.58 7.05
N ILE A 13 -9.80 3.86 6.84
CA ILE A 13 -8.82 4.95 7.01
C ILE A 13 -8.28 4.96 8.44
N LEU A 14 -9.11 4.76 9.46
CA LEU A 14 -8.70 4.67 10.85
C LEU A 14 -7.71 3.52 11.06
N TYR A 15 -8.02 2.31 10.61
CA TYR A 15 -7.16 1.13 10.77
C TYR A 15 -5.81 1.32 10.04
N VAL A 16 -5.84 1.77 8.79
CA VAL A 16 -4.63 2.02 8.00
C VAL A 16 -3.75 3.08 8.67
N THR A 17 -4.35 4.19 9.10
CA THR A 17 -3.63 5.29 9.75
C THR A 17 -3.01 4.82 11.07
N ALA A 18 -3.75 4.10 11.90
CA ALA A 18 -3.25 3.57 13.17
C ALA A 18 -2.04 2.64 12.97
N ILE A 19 -2.09 1.73 12.00
CA ILE A 19 -0.95 0.86 11.67
C ILE A 19 0.25 1.68 11.19
N MET A 20 0.02 2.66 10.32
CA MET A 20 1.08 3.52 9.78
C MET A 20 1.69 4.46 10.84
N GLU A 21 0.92 4.88 11.83
CA GLU A 21 1.41 5.66 12.98
C GLU A 21 2.31 4.81 13.88
N VAL A 22 1.91 3.56 14.20
CA VAL A 22 2.77 2.61 14.94
C VAL A 22 4.07 2.37 14.18
N LYS A 23 3.98 2.18 12.87
CA LYS A 23 5.14 2.04 11.98
C LYS A 23 6.06 3.26 12.05
N SER A 24 5.49 4.47 11.94
CA SER A 24 6.25 5.73 11.96
C SER A 24 6.87 6.00 13.33
N SER A 25 6.25 5.47 14.39
CA SER A 25 6.76 5.51 15.77
C SER A 25 7.79 4.43 16.10
N MET A 26 8.28 3.69 15.09
CA MET A 26 9.23 2.57 15.24
C MET A 26 8.71 1.43 16.14
N GLY A 27 7.40 1.22 16.16
CA GLY A 27 6.77 0.08 16.83
C GLY A 27 6.98 -1.24 16.08
N VAL A 28 6.42 -2.31 16.63
CA VAL A 28 6.42 -3.63 15.97
C VAL A 28 5.36 -3.63 14.87
N ILE A 29 5.75 -4.02 13.67
CA ILE A 29 4.87 -4.08 12.49
C ILE A 29 5.02 -5.41 11.76
N VAL A 30 4.02 -5.75 10.98
CA VAL A 30 4.04 -6.89 10.06
C VAL A 30 4.11 -6.33 8.63
N ALA A 31 5.10 -6.76 7.85
CA ALA A 31 5.23 -6.36 6.46
C ALA A 31 4.08 -6.91 5.61
N ALA A 32 3.47 -6.07 4.78
CA ALA A 32 2.30 -6.46 3.98
C ALA A 32 2.09 -5.61 2.70
N PRO A 33 2.90 -5.81 1.64
CA PRO A 33 4.04 -6.72 1.55
C PRO A 33 5.36 -6.18 2.12
N THR A 34 5.52 -4.86 2.26
CA THR A 34 6.73 -4.24 2.84
C THR A 34 6.42 -3.50 4.13
N ALA A 35 7.46 -2.97 4.79
CA ALA A 35 7.29 -2.07 5.93
C ALA A 35 6.68 -0.72 5.51
N GLY A 36 6.90 -0.25 4.27
CA GLY A 36 6.36 1.01 3.77
C GLY A 36 4.87 0.95 3.44
N SER A 37 4.36 -0.24 3.10
CA SER A 37 2.95 -0.49 2.77
C SER A 37 2.22 -1.34 3.82
N CYS A 38 2.75 -1.48 5.04
CA CYS A 38 2.24 -2.42 6.03
C CYS A 38 0.79 -2.14 6.47
N GLY A 39 0.30 -0.92 6.29
CA GLY A 39 -1.10 -0.56 6.59
C GLY A 39 -2.06 -0.92 5.46
N ALA A 40 -1.61 -0.88 4.21
CA ALA A 40 -2.46 -0.97 3.02
C ALA A 40 -3.24 -2.28 2.96
N CYS A 41 -2.60 -3.43 3.12
CA CYS A 41 -3.30 -4.70 3.04
C CYS A 41 -4.10 -5.04 4.32
N PRO A 42 -3.47 -5.19 5.49
CA PRO A 42 -4.19 -5.65 6.69
C PRO A 42 -5.14 -4.59 7.23
N GLY A 43 -4.78 -3.30 7.20
CA GLY A 43 -5.67 -2.23 7.66
C GLY A 43 -6.97 -2.17 6.87
N THR A 44 -6.91 -2.43 5.56
CA THR A 44 -8.11 -2.48 4.70
C THR A 44 -8.95 -3.72 4.97
N VAL A 45 -8.34 -4.91 4.99
CA VAL A 45 -9.09 -6.15 5.22
C VAL A 45 -9.74 -6.16 6.60
N LEU A 46 -9.00 -5.79 7.65
CA LEU A 46 -9.52 -5.72 9.02
C LEU A 46 -10.58 -4.62 9.17
N GLY A 47 -10.34 -3.43 8.60
CA GLY A 47 -11.32 -2.35 8.65
C GLY A 47 -12.64 -2.70 7.97
N VAL A 48 -12.60 -3.37 6.80
CA VAL A 48 -13.81 -3.86 6.12
C VAL A 48 -14.48 -4.96 6.94
N ALA A 49 -13.71 -5.89 7.49
CA ALA A 49 -14.24 -6.98 8.31
C ALA A 49 -15.01 -6.42 9.52
N ASP A 50 -14.41 -5.48 10.26
CA ASP A 50 -15.03 -4.83 11.42
C ASP A 50 -16.31 -4.06 11.01
N SER A 51 -16.22 -3.23 9.98
CA SER A 51 -17.38 -2.48 9.46
C SER A 51 -18.52 -3.35 8.92
N THR A 52 -18.24 -4.59 8.54
CA THR A 52 -19.24 -5.54 8.01
C THR A 52 -19.56 -6.67 9.00
N HIS A 53 -19.12 -6.53 10.25
CA HIS A 53 -19.36 -7.48 11.34
C HIS A 53 -18.93 -8.93 11.01
N LYS A 54 -17.80 -9.05 10.31
CA LYS A 54 -17.16 -10.33 10.01
C LYS A 54 -16.40 -10.84 11.22
N SER A 55 -16.38 -12.16 11.37
CA SER A 55 -15.60 -12.82 12.42
C SER A 55 -14.10 -12.76 12.17
N ASP A 56 -13.29 -12.92 13.21
CA ASP A 56 -11.83 -13.03 13.11
C ASP A 56 -11.40 -14.18 12.18
N GLU A 57 -12.16 -15.27 12.13
CA GLU A 57 -11.90 -16.38 11.22
C GLU A 57 -12.12 -15.99 9.75
N GLU A 58 -13.20 -15.25 9.47
CA GLU A 58 -13.46 -14.72 8.12
C GLU A 58 -12.40 -13.70 7.70
N ALA A 59 -12.02 -12.79 8.60
CA ALA A 59 -10.94 -11.84 8.38
C ALA A 59 -9.59 -12.55 8.15
N GLY A 60 -9.29 -13.59 8.93
CA GLY A 60 -8.09 -14.41 8.77
C GLY A 60 -8.04 -15.15 7.43
N LYS A 61 -9.17 -15.70 6.97
CA LYS A 61 -9.28 -16.30 5.62
C LYS A 61 -9.10 -15.26 4.51
N ALA A 62 -9.65 -14.06 4.70
CA ALA A 62 -9.46 -12.96 3.76
C ALA A 62 -7.99 -12.52 3.66
N LEU A 63 -7.29 -12.42 4.79
CA LEU A 63 -5.85 -12.15 4.85
C LEU A 63 -5.03 -13.28 4.21
N LEU A 64 -5.45 -14.54 4.35
CA LEU A 64 -4.82 -15.67 3.66
C LEU A 64 -4.93 -15.53 2.13
N VAL A 65 -6.12 -15.20 1.62
CA VAL A 65 -6.32 -14.95 0.18
C VAL A 65 -5.51 -13.75 -0.31
N ALA A 66 -5.44 -12.68 0.49
CA ALA A 66 -4.58 -11.53 0.21
C ALA A 66 -3.10 -11.94 0.13
N GLY A 67 -2.63 -12.77 1.08
CA GLY A 67 -1.29 -13.34 1.08
C GLY A 67 -1.01 -14.22 -0.15
N MET A 68 -1.94 -15.08 -0.53
CA MET A 68 -1.83 -15.90 -1.76
C MET A 68 -1.76 -15.04 -3.02
N THR A 69 -2.52 -13.95 -3.07
CA THR A 69 -2.40 -12.96 -4.16
C THR A 69 -1.01 -12.32 -4.16
N GLY A 70 -0.45 -12.03 -2.97
CA GLY A 70 0.92 -11.56 -2.81
C GLY A 70 1.97 -12.56 -3.34
N VAL A 71 1.76 -13.87 -3.19
CA VAL A 71 2.66 -14.88 -3.79
C VAL A 71 2.73 -14.74 -5.31
N LEU A 72 1.59 -14.48 -5.98
CA LEU A 72 1.57 -14.25 -7.42
C LEU A 72 2.35 -12.98 -7.80
N VAL A 73 2.21 -11.92 -7.01
CA VAL A 73 2.99 -10.67 -7.21
C VAL A 73 4.48 -10.93 -7.04
N ALA A 74 4.87 -11.68 -6.01
CA ALA A 74 6.28 -12.01 -5.74
C ALA A 74 6.90 -12.85 -6.86
N GLU A 75 6.15 -13.79 -7.43
CA GLU A 75 6.61 -14.68 -8.50
C GLU A 75 6.81 -13.95 -9.83
N HIS A 76 5.88 -13.07 -10.20
CA HIS A 76 5.85 -12.47 -11.53
C HIS A 76 6.31 -11.00 -11.59
N ALA A 77 6.45 -10.34 -10.44
CA ALA A 77 6.85 -8.95 -10.33
C ALA A 77 7.86 -8.72 -9.19
N THR A 78 7.64 -7.73 -8.34
CA THR A 78 8.51 -7.39 -7.21
C THR A 78 7.74 -6.59 -6.17
N PHE A 79 8.22 -6.60 -4.92
CA PHE A 79 7.78 -5.69 -3.86
C PHE A 79 8.79 -4.55 -3.59
N ALA A 80 9.91 -4.55 -4.29
CA ALA A 80 10.99 -3.58 -4.12
C ALA A 80 10.61 -2.21 -4.72
N ALA A 81 10.38 -1.19 -3.89
CA ALA A 81 10.10 0.17 -4.37
C ALA A 81 11.32 0.87 -4.98
N GLU A 82 12.52 0.44 -4.63
CA GLU A 82 13.78 0.84 -5.26
C GLU A 82 13.87 0.36 -6.72
N MET A 83 13.09 -0.65 -7.10
CA MET A 83 12.98 -1.14 -8.47
C MET A 83 11.72 -0.64 -9.15
N GLY A 84 10.55 -0.83 -8.54
CA GLY A 84 9.24 -0.59 -9.17
C GLY A 84 8.52 0.69 -8.75
N GLY A 85 9.08 1.50 -7.85
CA GLY A 85 8.32 2.59 -7.23
C GLY A 85 7.23 2.08 -6.27
N CYS A 86 6.35 2.96 -5.81
CA CYS A 86 5.37 2.62 -4.78
C CYS A 86 4.21 1.74 -5.30
N MET A 87 4.07 1.58 -6.63
CA MET A 87 3.16 0.59 -7.19
C MET A 87 3.54 -0.83 -6.79
N ALA A 88 4.84 -1.12 -6.62
CA ALA A 88 5.33 -2.42 -6.15
C ALA A 88 5.01 -2.68 -4.67
N GLU A 89 4.77 -1.63 -3.87
CA GLU A 89 4.47 -1.75 -2.44
C GLU A 89 2.99 -1.52 -2.15
N CYS A 90 2.55 -0.26 -2.23
CA CYS A 90 1.18 0.14 -1.94
C CYS A 90 0.22 -0.35 -3.03
N GLY A 91 0.63 -0.35 -4.30
CA GLY A 91 -0.18 -0.91 -5.38
C GLY A 91 -0.39 -2.41 -5.21
N ALA A 92 0.68 -3.16 -4.93
CA ALA A 92 0.59 -4.58 -4.59
C ALA A 92 -0.29 -4.82 -3.36
N GLY A 93 -0.11 -4.05 -2.28
CA GLY A 93 -0.95 -4.12 -1.09
C GLY A 93 -2.43 -3.84 -1.39
N SER A 94 -2.72 -2.94 -2.34
CA SER A 94 -4.08 -2.67 -2.82
C SER A 94 -4.67 -3.89 -3.54
N GLY A 95 -3.91 -4.51 -4.45
CA GLY A 95 -4.33 -5.74 -5.15
C GLY A 95 -4.58 -6.92 -4.20
N MET A 96 -3.67 -7.12 -3.24
CA MET A 96 -3.81 -8.13 -2.19
C MET A 96 -5.09 -7.92 -1.37
N ALA A 97 -5.32 -6.69 -0.89
CA ALA A 97 -6.55 -6.37 -0.14
C ALA A 97 -7.81 -6.55 -0.98
N ALA A 98 -7.81 -6.14 -2.25
CA ALA A 98 -8.98 -6.24 -3.13
C ALA A 98 -9.44 -7.69 -3.31
N ALA A 99 -8.50 -8.61 -3.55
CA ALA A 99 -8.80 -10.04 -3.62
C ALA A 99 -9.31 -10.59 -2.27
N GLY A 100 -8.67 -10.21 -1.17
CA GLY A 100 -9.09 -10.62 0.18
C GLY A 100 -10.53 -10.18 0.50
N ILE A 101 -10.87 -8.91 0.22
CA ILE A 101 -12.20 -8.35 0.45
C ILE A 101 -13.25 -9.02 -0.44
N ALA A 102 -12.97 -9.19 -1.73
CA ALA A 102 -13.88 -9.87 -2.64
C ALA A 102 -14.16 -11.31 -2.18
N SER A 103 -13.12 -12.04 -1.79
CA SER A 103 -13.28 -13.39 -1.24
C SER A 103 -14.06 -13.42 0.07
N MET A 104 -13.81 -12.46 0.98
CA MET A 104 -14.55 -12.32 2.25
C MET A 104 -16.05 -12.05 2.04
N ALA A 105 -16.39 -11.41 0.92
CA ALA A 105 -17.77 -11.19 0.48
C ALA A 105 -18.39 -12.42 -0.23
N GLY A 106 -17.66 -13.54 -0.32
CA GLY A 106 -18.15 -14.80 -0.92
C GLY A 106 -17.96 -14.90 -2.44
N ALA A 107 -17.11 -14.06 -3.03
CA ALA A 107 -16.83 -14.12 -4.47
C ALA A 107 -16.07 -15.40 -4.87
N SER A 108 -16.21 -15.80 -6.14
CA SER A 108 -15.36 -16.84 -6.72
C SER A 108 -13.91 -16.35 -6.87
N ASN A 109 -12.98 -17.29 -7.04
CA ASN A 109 -11.57 -16.98 -7.27
C ASN A 109 -11.37 -16.07 -8.50
N GLU A 110 -12.14 -16.29 -9.57
CA GLU A 110 -12.07 -15.47 -10.78
C GLU A 110 -12.44 -13.99 -10.50
N VAL A 111 -13.46 -13.76 -9.69
CA VAL A 111 -13.88 -12.40 -9.29
C VAL A 111 -12.86 -11.77 -8.34
N ALA A 112 -12.31 -12.53 -7.39
CA ALA A 112 -11.27 -12.05 -6.49
C ALA A 112 -9.98 -11.66 -7.22
N LEU A 113 -9.52 -12.48 -8.17
CA LEU A 113 -8.36 -12.16 -9.03
C LEU A 113 -8.66 -10.98 -9.97
N GLY A 114 -9.91 -10.85 -10.43
CA GLY A 114 -10.36 -9.68 -11.17
C GLY A 114 -10.28 -8.39 -10.37
N ALA A 115 -10.67 -8.42 -9.08
CA ALA A 115 -10.53 -7.30 -8.18
C ALA A 115 -9.06 -6.89 -7.97
N ALA A 116 -8.17 -7.87 -7.79
CA ALA A 116 -6.72 -7.62 -7.70
C ALA A 116 -6.17 -7.00 -9.00
N SER A 117 -6.59 -7.52 -10.16
CA SER A 117 -6.18 -7.00 -11.47
C SER A 117 -6.54 -5.52 -11.63
N LEU A 118 -7.79 -5.14 -11.30
CA LEU A 118 -8.24 -3.75 -11.36
C LEU A 118 -7.44 -2.83 -10.41
N ALA A 119 -7.23 -3.29 -9.18
CA ALA A 119 -6.52 -2.51 -8.16
C ALA A 119 -5.06 -2.23 -8.56
N LEU A 120 -4.38 -3.24 -9.14
CA LEU A 120 -3.02 -3.09 -9.64
C LEU A 120 -2.95 -2.13 -10.83
N GLN A 121 -3.85 -2.25 -11.80
CA GLN A 121 -3.90 -1.34 -12.96
C GLN A 121 -4.02 0.13 -12.54
N ASN A 122 -4.87 0.43 -11.55
CA ASN A 122 -5.03 1.78 -11.01
C ASN A 122 -3.80 2.32 -10.28
N SER A 123 -2.81 1.46 -10.02
CA SER A 123 -1.57 1.81 -9.31
C SER A 123 -0.37 2.02 -10.25
N PHE A 124 -0.52 1.80 -11.56
CA PHE A 124 0.60 1.86 -12.51
C PHE A 124 1.27 3.24 -12.53
N GLY A 125 2.61 3.23 -12.56
CA GLY A 125 3.41 4.46 -12.60
C GLY A 125 3.50 5.20 -11.27
N MET A 126 2.94 4.66 -10.18
CA MET A 126 3.05 5.27 -8.86
C MET A 126 4.51 5.30 -8.39
N THR A 127 5.08 6.49 -8.34
CA THR A 127 6.47 6.76 -7.94
C THR A 127 6.67 6.54 -6.44
N CYS A 128 7.92 6.43 -5.99
CA CYS A 128 8.26 6.42 -4.56
C CYS A 128 9.13 7.63 -4.19
N ASP A 129 8.49 8.70 -3.73
CA ASP A 129 9.06 10.01 -3.45
C ASP A 129 8.83 10.44 -1.98
N PRO A 130 9.47 9.77 -1.00
CA PRO A 130 9.35 10.10 0.42
C PRO A 130 9.90 11.50 0.76
N ILE A 131 9.19 12.27 1.57
CA ILE A 131 9.65 13.55 2.10
C ILE A 131 10.74 13.30 3.15
N ALA A 132 11.84 14.07 3.08
CA ALA A 132 12.99 13.95 3.98
C ALA A 132 13.59 12.53 4.06
N ASN A 133 13.42 11.73 3.00
CA ASN A 133 13.81 10.32 2.95
C ASN A 133 13.29 9.51 4.15
N ARG A 134 12.09 9.86 4.64
CA ARG A 134 11.37 9.15 5.70
C ARG A 134 10.15 8.46 5.12
N VAL A 135 9.96 7.20 5.51
CA VAL A 135 8.82 6.40 5.09
C VAL A 135 7.62 6.73 5.98
N GLU A 136 7.14 7.98 5.87
CA GLU A 136 6.06 8.57 6.67
C GLU A 136 5.13 9.38 5.74
N ALA A 137 5.61 10.50 5.20
CA ALA A 137 4.90 11.31 4.20
C ALA A 137 5.61 11.18 2.84
N PRO A 138 4.90 10.87 1.73
CA PRO A 138 3.46 10.67 1.58
C PRO A 138 3.03 9.20 1.80
N CYS A 139 3.89 8.35 2.36
CA CYS A 139 3.65 6.91 2.51
C CYS A 139 2.32 6.58 3.21
N LEU A 140 1.97 7.30 4.28
CA LEU A 140 0.67 7.17 4.96
C LEU A 140 -0.50 7.42 3.99
N GLY A 141 -0.45 8.52 3.24
CA GLY A 141 -1.45 8.84 2.23
C GLY A 141 -1.52 7.80 1.11
N LYS A 142 -0.38 7.24 0.69
CA LYS A 142 -0.33 6.16 -0.30
C LYS A 142 -0.95 4.86 0.20
N ASN A 143 -0.78 4.53 1.49
CA ASN A 143 -1.47 3.39 2.11
C ASN A 143 -3.00 3.62 2.16
N VAL A 144 -3.44 4.83 2.51
CA VAL A 144 -4.88 5.18 2.52
C VAL A 144 -5.49 5.14 1.11
N MET A 145 -4.76 5.64 0.11
CA MET A 145 -5.19 5.55 -1.29
C MET A 145 -5.26 4.09 -1.76
N ALA A 146 -4.25 3.27 -1.43
CA ALA A 146 -4.25 1.84 -1.74
C ALA A 146 -5.46 1.13 -1.12
N ALA A 147 -5.80 1.46 0.13
CA ALA A 147 -6.97 0.94 0.82
C ALA A 147 -8.29 1.31 0.12
N THR A 148 -8.43 2.59 -0.22
CA THR A 148 -9.63 3.12 -0.90
C THR A 148 -9.80 2.50 -2.29
N ASN A 149 -8.70 2.35 -3.03
CA ASN A 149 -8.67 1.69 -4.32
C ASN A 149 -9.05 0.20 -4.21
N ALA A 150 -8.58 -0.50 -3.18
CA ALA A 150 -8.89 -1.90 -2.95
C ALA A 150 -10.38 -2.13 -2.72
N ILE A 151 -11.02 -1.32 -1.86
CA ILE A 151 -12.47 -1.37 -1.62
C ILE A 151 -13.23 -1.10 -2.92
N SER A 152 -12.82 -0.07 -3.66
CA SER A 152 -13.49 0.33 -4.90
C SER A 152 -13.43 -0.80 -5.94
N CYS A 153 -12.25 -1.41 -6.13
CA CYS A 153 -12.05 -2.50 -7.08
C CYS A 153 -12.76 -3.80 -6.67
N ALA A 154 -12.78 -4.11 -5.36
CA ALA A 154 -13.56 -5.23 -4.83
C ALA A 154 -15.05 -5.03 -5.11
N ASN A 155 -15.60 -3.84 -4.85
CA ASN A 155 -17.01 -3.52 -5.14
C ASN A 155 -17.32 -3.58 -6.64
N MET A 156 -16.44 -3.06 -7.50
CA MET A 156 -16.58 -3.20 -8.95
C MET A 156 -16.66 -4.66 -9.36
N ALA A 157 -15.71 -5.50 -8.94
CA ALA A 157 -15.69 -6.92 -9.27
C ALA A 157 -16.94 -7.65 -8.74
N LEU A 158 -17.35 -7.39 -7.50
CA LEU A 158 -18.55 -7.95 -6.88
C LEU A 158 -19.84 -7.54 -7.59
N SER A 159 -19.89 -6.32 -8.14
CA SER A 159 -21.02 -5.85 -8.96
C SER A 159 -21.11 -6.49 -10.35
N GLY A 160 -20.18 -7.39 -10.69
CA GLY A 160 -20.13 -8.07 -11.99
C GLY A 160 -19.35 -7.30 -13.05
N TYR A 161 -18.58 -6.26 -12.68
CA TYR A 161 -17.66 -5.60 -13.60
C TYR A 161 -16.55 -6.59 -13.99
N ARG A 162 -16.51 -6.95 -15.27
CA ARG A 162 -15.51 -7.89 -15.80
C ARG A 162 -14.21 -7.15 -16.10
N HIS A 163 -13.15 -7.52 -15.40
CA HIS A 163 -11.79 -7.10 -15.75
C HIS A 163 -11.45 -7.56 -17.18
N LEU A 164 -10.80 -6.68 -17.94
CA LEU A 164 -10.47 -6.96 -19.35
C LEU A 164 -9.13 -7.66 -19.50
N ILE A 165 -8.19 -7.38 -18.60
CA ILE A 165 -6.82 -7.91 -18.64
C ILE A 165 -6.63 -8.81 -17.42
N PRO A 166 -6.30 -10.11 -17.61
CA PRO A 166 -6.13 -11.04 -16.51
C PRO A 166 -4.94 -10.66 -15.61
N LEU A 167 -4.95 -11.14 -14.37
CA LEU A 167 -4.00 -10.70 -13.34
C LEU A 167 -2.53 -10.98 -13.72
N ASP A 168 -2.24 -12.13 -14.32
CA ASP A 168 -0.90 -12.52 -14.77
C ASP A 168 -0.31 -11.53 -15.78
N GLU A 169 -1.10 -11.12 -16.77
CA GLU A 169 -0.69 -10.09 -17.74
C GLU A 169 -0.44 -8.74 -17.06
N VAL A 170 -1.30 -8.36 -16.10
CA VAL A 170 -1.11 -7.13 -15.30
C VAL A 170 0.17 -7.17 -14.49
N LEU A 171 0.54 -8.31 -13.91
CA LEU A 171 1.77 -8.44 -13.12
C LEU A 171 3.02 -8.31 -13.99
N VAL A 172 3.03 -8.96 -15.17
CA VAL A 172 4.12 -8.84 -16.14
C VAL A 172 4.25 -7.38 -16.62
N ALA A 173 3.13 -6.72 -16.91
CA ALA A 173 3.12 -5.32 -17.29
C ALA A 173 3.61 -4.41 -16.15
N MET A 174 3.19 -4.66 -14.91
CA MET A 174 3.65 -3.92 -13.72
C MET A 174 5.17 -4.01 -13.57
N LYS A 175 5.75 -5.21 -13.72
CA LYS A 175 7.20 -5.41 -13.69
C LYS A 175 7.90 -4.60 -14.78
N ALA A 176 7.41 -4.67 -16.02
CA ALA A 176 7.99 -3.94 -17.14
C ALA A 176 7.94 -2.42 -16.95
N VAL A 177 6.82 -1.89 -16.46
CA VAL A 177 6.70 -0.46 -16.12
C VAL A 177 7.68 -0.07 -15.01
N GLY A 178 7.87 -0.93 -14.01
CA GLY A 178 8.82 -0.68 -12.92
C GLY A 178 10.26 -0.57 -13.43
N GLU A 179 10.67 -1.49 -14.30
CA GLU A 179 12.00 -1.46 -14.93
C GLU A 179 12.25 -0.21 -15.77
N GLN A 180 11.19 0.33 -16.39
CA GLN A 180 11.22 1.55 -17.19
C GLN A 180 11.15 2.83 -16.35
N LEU A 181 10.82 2.75 -15.06
CA LEU A 181 10.70 3.92 -14.20
C LEU A 181 12.07 4.59 -14.05
N PRO A 182 12.22 5.92 -14.27
CA PRO A 182 13.48 6.62 -14.04
C PRO A 182 13.98 6.43 -12.62
N HIS A 183 15.30 6.33 -12.46
CA HIS A 183 15.94 6.09 -11.15
C HIS A 183 15.54 7.14 -10.10
N GLU A 184 15.32 8.40 -10.51
CA GLU A 184 14.89 9.50 -9.65
C GLU A 184 13.47 9.34 -9.12
N LEU A 185 12.61 8.58 -9.80
CA LEU A 185 11.21 8.35 -9.45
C LEU A 185 10.98 7.04 -8.68
N ARG A 186 12.04 6.24 -8.52
CA ARG A 186 12.10 5.10 -7.59
C ARG A 186 12.41 5.61 -6.17
N CYS A 187 12.46 4.70 -5.20
CA CYS A 187 12.69 5.02 -3.78
C CYS A 187 14.13 5.52 -3.48
N THR A 188 14.54 6.62 -4.10
CA THR A 188 15.89 7.19 -4.03
C THR A 188 15.94 8.59 -3.43
N GLY A 189 14.77 9.23 -3.27
CA GLY A 189 14.63 10.60 -2.75
C GLY A 189 15.16 11.68 -3.70
N LYS A 190 15.45 11.35 -4.96
CA LYS A 190 16.09 12.27 -5.93
C LYS A 190 15.11 13.02 -6.83
N GLY A 191 13.86 12.58 -6.91
CA GLY A 191 12.82 13.16 -7.78
C GLY A 191 11.48 13.30 -7.07
N GLY A 192 10.43 13.63 -7.84
CA GLY A 192 9.08 13.79 -7.32
C GLY A 192 8.98 14.84 -6.21
N ILE A 193 8.10 14.61 -5.23
CA ILE A 193 7.92 15.56 -4.13
C ILE A 193 9.15 15.63 -3.20
N SER A 194 9.98 14.58 -3.13
CA SER A 194 11.23 14.57 -2.36
C SER A 194 12.20 15.68 -2.79
N ALA A 195 12.20 16.04 -4.08
CA ALA A 195 13.11 17.04 -4.61
C ALA A 195 12.61 18.49 -4.48
N THR A 196 11.42 18.72 -3.92
CA THR A 196 10.84 20.07 -3.78
C THR A 196 11.60 20.91 -2.75
N PRO A 197 11.59 22.25 -2.88
CA PRO A 197 12.25 23.13 -1.91
C PRO A 197 11.79 22.91 -0.47
N THR A 198 10.48 22.71 -0.26
CA THR A 198 9.91 22.45 1.06
C THR A 198 10.36 21.10 1.62
N ALA A 199 10.37 20.03 0.81
CA ALA A 199 10.84 18.72 1.27
C ALA A 199 12.31 18.75 1.69
N ARG A 200 13.16 19.47 0.93
CA ARG A 200 14.58 19.67 1.27
C ARG A 200 14.79 20.52 2.52
N ALA A 201 13.96 21.54 2.73
CA ALA A 201 14.00 22.34 3.96
C ALA A 201 13.64 21.48 5.18
N ILE A 202 12.58 20.67 5.09
CA ILE A 202 12.19 19.72 6.15
C ILE A 202 13.35 18.74 6.44
N GLU A 203 13.99 18.19 5.40
CA GLU A 203 15.14 17.31 5.57
C GLU A 203 16.30 17.98 6.31
N ALA A 204 16.62 19.23 5.96
CA ALA A 204 17.68 20.00 6.59
C ALA A 204 17.36 20.31 8.07
N ASP A 205 16.14 20.73 8.37
CA ASP A 205 15.69 21.04 9.73
C ASP A 205 15.76 19.79 10.63
N MET A 206 15.30 18.65 10.11
CA MET A 206 15.40 17.37 10.81
C MET A 206 16.86 16.92 10.99
N GLY A 207 17.74 17.20 10.02
CA GLY A 207 19.16 16.89 10.08
C GLY A 207 19.93 17.73 11.11
N ALA A 208 19.54 18.99 11.29
CA ALA A 208 20.12 19.89 12.29
C ALA A 208 19.87 19.39 13.73
N ASP A 209 18.70 18.82 14.01
CA ASP A 209 18.30 18.31 15.33
C ASP A 209 19.16 17.09 15.78
N ILE A 210 19.75 16.35 14.83
CA ILE A 210 20.64 15.20 15.10
C ILE A 210 22.04 15.66 15.52
N THR A 211 22.47 16.86 15.12
CA THR A 211 23.81 17.38 15.49
C THR A 211 23.87 17.93 16.92
N GLY A 212 22.72 18.17 17.57
CA GLY A 212 22.62 18.64 18.96
C GLY A 212 22.31 17.55 19.99
N ARG A 213 21.82 16.38 19.59
CA ARG A 213 21.51 15.24 20.48
C ARG A 213 22.54 14.13 20.30
N LYS A 214 23.31 13.82 21.36
CA LYS A 214 24.20 12.65 21.42
C LYS A 214 23.49 11.43 20.85
N ALA A 215 24.10 10.82 19.84
CA ALA A 215 23.60 9.64 19.15
C ALA A 215 23.22 8.53 20.14
N GLY A 216 21.92 8.36 20.34
CA GLY A 216 21.30 7.21 20.96
C GLY A 216 20.34 6.59 19.95
N GLY A 217 20.80 5.58 19.23
CA GLY A 217 20.01 4.58 18.51
C GLY A 217 18.84 5.07 17.65
N GLY A 218 19.10 5.36 16.37
CA GLY A 218 18.03 5.60 15.40
C GLY A 218 18.55 5.33 14.00
N GLY A 219 18.70 4.05 13.66
CA GLY A 219 19.10 3.63 12.32
C GLY A 219 18.19 4.27 11.27
N LYS A 220 18.81 4.80 10.22
CA LYS A 220 18.10 5.12 8.98
C LYS A 220 17.42 3.83 8.54
N ILE A 221 16.10 3.72 8.73
CA ILE A 221 15.32 2.73 7.98
C ILE A 221 15.26 3.30 6.57
N ALA A 222 16.27 2.98 5.78
CA ALA A 222 16.10 2.97 4.33
C ALA A 222 15.00 1.97 4.01
N CYS A 223 14.21 2.27 2.98
CA CYS A 223 13.23 1.34 2.43
C CYS A 223 13.86 -0.03 2.16
#